data_AF-A0A3C0ICF5-F1
#
_entry.id   AF-A0A3C0ICF5-F1
#
_cell.length_a   1.000
_cell.length_b   1.000
_cell.length_c   1.000
_cell.angle_alpha   90.00
_cell.angle_beta   90.00
_cell.angle_gamma   90.00
#
_symmetry.space_group_name_H-M   'P 1'
#
loop_
_entity.id
_entity.type
_entity.pdbx_description
1 polymer ?
#
loop_
_entity_poly.entity_id
_entity_poly.type
_entity_poly.pdbx_seq_one_letter_code
_entity_poly.pdbx_strand_id
1 'polypeptide(L)' 'MYSVFDGVIRISGFNSGGYGYYVVVRHYNGLETLYGHMSALKVESGQKIKA' A
#
# COMPACT_ATOMS: atom_id res chain seq x y z
N MET A 1 -2.89 -6.33 -6.14
CA MET A 1 -2.55 -6.03 -4.74
C MET A 1 -3.69 -6.61 -3.91
N TYR A 2 -3.38 -7.55 -3.03
CA TYR A 2 -4.34 -8.17 -2.14
C TYR A 2 -4.02 -7.68 -0.73
N SER A 3 -5.04 -7.28 0.03
CA SER A 3 -4.90 -6.74 1.38
C SER A 3 -5.42 -7.75 2.38
N VAL A 4 -4.69 -8.00 3.47
CA VAL A 4 -5.11 -9.00 4.47
C VAL A 4 -6.28 -8.50 5.35
N PHE A 5 -6.45 -7.17 5.42
CA PHE A 5 -7.51 -6.51 6.18
C PHE A 5 -8.03 -5.27 5.44
N ASP A 6 -9.25 -4.86 5.73
CA ASP A 6 -9.80 -3.59 5.26
C ASP A 6 -8.95 -2.41 5.76
N GLY A 7 -8.81 -1.38 4.93
CA GLY A 7 -8.01 -0.22 5.28
C GLY A 7 -8.02 0.88 4.23
N VAL A 8 -7.08 1.81 4.40
CA VAL A 8 -6.86 2.92 3.48
C VAL A 8 -5.40 2.99 3.09
N ILE A 9 -5.13 3.27 1.82
CA ILE A 9 -3.77 3.53 1.37
C ILE A 9 -3.33 4.88 1.94
N ARG A 10 -2.22 4.86 2.68
CA ARG A 10 -1.57 6.07 3.18
C ARG A 10 -0.53 6.59 2.21
N ILE A 11 0.26 5.69 1.62
CA ILE A 11 1.36 6.04 0.73
C ILE A 11 1.23 5.19 -0.52
N SER A 12 1.36 5.82 -1.69
CA SER A 12 1.52 5.18 -2.98
C SER A 12 2.62 5.92 -3.72
N GLY A 13 3.78 5.30 -3.91
CA GLY A 13 4.94 6.01 -4.45
C GLY A 13 6.02 5.10 -5.00
N PHE A 14 7.03 5.73 -5.59
CA PHE A 14 8.24 5.05 -6.03
C PHE A 14 9.40 5.44 -5.10
N ASN A 15 10.17 4.46 -4.67
CA ASN A 15 11.36 4.65 -3.87
C ASN A 15 12.56 4.06 -4.61
N SER A 16 13.50 4.94 -4.96
CA SER A 16 14.72 4.56 -5.66
C SER A 16 15.79 3.94 -4.74
N GLY A 17 15.52 3.82 -3.44
CA GLY A 17 16.43 3.26 -2.43
C GLY A 17 16.31 1.74 -2.23
N GLY A 18 15.57 1.05 -3.10
CA GLY A 18 15.46 -0.42 -3.12
C GLY A 18 14.03 -0.93 -3.18
N TYR A 19 13.05 -0.18 -2.66
CA TYR A 19 11.65 -0.64 -2.62
C TYR A 19 10.92 -0.56 -3.95
N GLY A 20 11.44 0.16 -4.96
CA GLY A 20 10.75 0.35 -6.23
C GLY A 20 9.38 0.98 -6.03
N TYR A 21 8.35 0.54 -6.76
CA TYR A 21 6.98 0.95 -6.47
C TYR A 21 6.52 0.30 -5.17
N TYR A 22 6.05 1.14 -4.23
CA TYR A 22 5.62 0.73 -2.91
C TYR A 22 4.33 1.42 -2.48
N VAL A 23 3.57 0.71 -1.64
CA VAL A 23 2.29 1.17 -1.09
C VAL A 23 2.25 0.82 0.40
N VAL A 24 1.80 1.76 1.23
CA VAL A 24 1.55 1.53 2.65
C VAL A 24 0.05 1.59 2.89
N VAL A 25 -0.51 0.52 3.43
CA VAL A 25 -1.92 0.40 3.81
C VAL A 25 -2.03 0.49 5.32
N ARG A 26 -2.89 1.37 5.83
CA ARG A 26 -3.27 1.39 7.23
C ARG A 26 -4.62 0.74 7.41
N HIS A 27 -4.64 -0.29 8.23
CA HIS A 27 -5.82 -1.09 8.51
C HIS A 27 -6.57 -0.53 9.72
N TYR A 28 -7.88 -0.75 9.74
CA TYR A 28 -8.73 -0.27 10.84
C TYR A 28 -8.46 -1.00 12.17
N ASN A 29 -7.81 -2.17 12.11
CA ASN A 29 -7.35 -2.92 13.29
C ASN A 29 -6.06 -2.34 13.92
N GLY A 30 -5.55 -1.22 13.41
CA GLY A 30 -4.36 -0.54 13.93
C GLY A 30 -3.04 -1.00 13.31
N LEU A 31 -3.04 -2.04 12.46
CA LEU A 31 -1.84 -2.50 11.74
C LEU A 31 -1.56 -1.67 10.49
N GLU A 32 -0.30 -1.66 10.08
CA GLU A 32 0.13 -1.11 8.80
C GLU A 32 0.90 -2.16 8.02
N THR A 33 0.59 -2.30 6.73
CA THR A 33 1.29 -3.22 5.84
C THR A 33 1.97 -2.42 4.73
N LEU A 34 3.27 -2.68 4.52
CA LEU A 34 4.05 -2.14 3.42
C LEU A 34 4.18 -3.20 2.33
N TYR A 35 3.79 -2.83 1.11
CA TYR A 35 4.00 -3.61 -0.10
C TYR A 35 5.05 -2.90 -0.95
N GLY A 36 6.14 -3.57 -1.27
CA GLY A 36 7.21 -3.04 -2.12
C GLY A 36 7.46 -3.91 -3.34
N HIS A 37 8.45 -3.52 -4.14
CA HIS A 37 8.92 -4.22 -5.33
C HIS A 37 7.83 -4.49 -6.37
N MET A 38 6.83 -3.61 -6.44
CA MET A 38 5.77 -3.75 -7.44
C MET A 38 6.28 -3.32 -8.81
N SER A 39 5.77 -3.95 -9.87
CA SER A 39 6.08 -3.56 -11.25
C SER A 39 5.40 -2.25 -11.66
N ALA A 40 4.29 -1.88 -11.01
CA ALA A 40 3.55 -0.64 -11.23
C ALA A 40 2.66 -0.30 -10.03
N LEU A 41 2.38 1.00 -9.82
CA LEU A 41 1.31 1.45 -8.94
C LEU A 41 -0.02 1.50 -9.70
N LYS A 42 -1.03 0.80 -9.20
CA LYS A 42 -2.41 0.84 -9.72
C LYS A 42 -3.39 1.44 -8.71
N VAL A 43 -2.87 2.05 -7.67
CA VAL A 43 -3.63 2.52 -6.51
C VAL A 43 -3.04 3.82 -5.99
N GLU A 44 -3.88 4.63 -5.36
CA GLU A 44 -3.56 6.00 -4.97
C GLU A 44 -3.74 6.21 -3.46
N SER A 45 -3.02 7.17 -2.89
CA SER A 45 -3.21 7.57 -1.49
C SER A 45 -4.65 8.05 -1.24
N GLY A 46 -5.24 7.60 -0.14
CA GLY A 46 -6.64 7.83 0.22
C GLY A 46 -7.63 6.78 -0.30
N GLN A 47 -7.21 5.89 -1.21
CA GLN A 47 -8.07 4.82 -1.71
C GLN A 47 -8.36 3.79 -0.61
N LYS A 48 -9.64 3.46 -0.44
CA LYS A 48 -10.11 2.41 0.48
C LYS A 48 -9.88 1.04 -0.15
N ILE A 49 -9.35 0.11 0.64
CA ILE A 49 -9.04 -1.26 0.23
C ILE A 49 -9.87 -2.20 1.08
N LYS A 50 -10.45 -3.21 0.44
CA LYS A 50 -11.09 -4.33 1.13
C LYS A 50 -10.24 -5.57 1.06
N ALA A 51 -10.32 -6.41 2.08
CA ALA A 51 -9.73 -7.74 2.08
C ALA A 51 -10.47 -8.67 1.11
#